data_AF-A0A7W1L277-F1
#
_entry.id   AF-A0A7W1L277-F1
#
_cell.length_a   1.000
_cell.length_b   1.000
_cell.length_c   1.000
_cell.angle_alpha   90.00
_cell.angle_beta   90.00
_cell.angle_gamma   90.00
#
_symmetry.space_group_name_H-M   'P 1'
#
loop_
_entity.id
_entity.type
_entity.pdbx_description
1 polymer ?
#
loop_
_entity_poly.entity_id
_entity_poly.type
_entity_poly.pdbx_seq_one_letter_code
_entity_poly.pdbx_strand_id
1 'polypeptide(L)'
;PMVGLFNTIGIGQWFRYLTGALEVAGALALLIPRLSGAGALLLVGVMIGAVLTHLFVIGGNPGMAIVLLLVSVIIAWGRRDRTLRLLGR
;
A
#
# COMPACT_ATOMS: atom_id res chain seq x y z
N PRO A 1 -12.67 13.03 -9.26
CA PRO A 1 -13.25 12.02 -8.32
C PRO A 1 -12.54 10.68 -8.49
N MET A 2 -12.48 9.82 -7.45
CA MET A 2 -11.71 8.56 -7.48
C MET A 2 -12.13 7.60 -8.60
N VAL A 3 -13.42 7.52 -8.92
CA VAL A 3 -13.92 6.73 -10.06
C VAL A 3 -13.29 7.19 -11.38
N GLY A 4 -13.17 8.50 -11.59
CA GLY A 4 -12.53 9.07 -12.78
C GLY A 4 -11.03 8.80 -12.85
N LEU A 5 -10.33 8.90 -11.71
CA LEU A 5 -8.90 8.60 -11.61
C LEU A 5 -8.58 7.16 -12.02
N PHE A 6 -9.34 6.20 -11.49
CA PHE A 6 -9.19 4.80 -11.83
C PHE A 6 -9.70 4.46 -13.23
N ASN A 7 -10.62 5.25 -13.80
CA ASN A 7 -10.97 5.15 -15.22
C ASN A 7 -9.80 5.53 -16.13
N THR A 8 -8.97 6.52 -15.74
CA THR A 8 -7.75 6.88 -16.50
C THR A 8 -6.75 5.74 -16.56
N ILE A 9 -6.68 4.89 -15.52
CA ILE A 9 -5.81 3.70 -15.53
C ILE A 9 -6.26 2.68 -16.60
N GLY A 10 -7.55 2.67 -16.96
CA GLY A 10 -8.05 1.91 -18.11
C GLY A 10 -8.29 0.41 -17.88
N ILE A 11 -7.95 -0.12 -16.70
CA ILE A 11 -8.12 -1.56 -16.38
C ILE A 11 -9.45 -1.90 -15.70
N GLY A 12 -10.31 -0.90 -15.48
CA GLY A 12 -11.66 -1.06 -14.94
C GLY A 12 -11.78 -0.84 -13.42
N GLN A 13 -13.02 -0.66 -12.95
CA GLN A 13 -13.31 -0.29 -11.56
C GLN A 13 -13.02 -1.40 -10.53
N TRP A 14 -12.93 -2.66 -10.95
CA TRP A 14 -12.55 -3.76 -10.05
C TRP A 14 -11.17 -3.52 -9.42
N PHE A 15 -10.24 -2.91 -10.17
CA PHE A 15 -8.91 -2.58 -9.66
C PHE A 15 -8.99 -1.58 -8.51
N ARG A 16 -9.87 -0.58 -8.59
CA ARG A 16 -10.13 0.36 -7.50
C ARG A 16 -10.57 -0.35 -6.22
N TYR A 17 -11.50 -1.30 -6.36
CA TYR A 17 -11.98 -2.08 -5.22
C TYR A 17 -10.89 -3.00 -4.66
N LEU A 18 -10.07 -3.61 -5.52
CA LEU A 18 -8.92 -4.41 -5.08
C LEU A 18 -7.92 -3.54 -4.30
N THR A 19 -7.47 -2.42 -4.87
CA THR A 19 -6.52 -1.51 -4.21
C THR A 19 -7.06 -1.06 -2.86
N GLY A 20 -8.30 -0.57 -2.81
CA GLY A 20 -8.93 -0.13 -1.57
C GLY A 20 -9.08 -1.26 -0.54
N ALA A 21 -9.41 -2.48 -0.97
CA ALA A 21 -9.48 -3.63 -0.07
C ALA A 21 -8.10 -4.00 0.52
N LEU A 22 -7.04 -3.95 -0.28
CA LEU A 22 -5.68 -4.18 0.19
C LEU A 22 -5.21 -3.09 1.16
N GLU A 23 -5.55 -1.82 0.91
CA GLU A 23 -5.25 -0.71 1.82
C GLU A 23 -5.96 -0.89 3.16
N VAL A 24 -7.25 -1.21 3.15
CA VAL A 24 -8.02 -1.48 4.37
C VAL A 24 -7.48 -2.71 5.11
N ALA A 25 -7.20 -3.81 4.41
CA ALA A 25 -6.63 -5.01 5.02
C ALA A 25 -5.24 -4.72 5.64
N GLY A 26 -4.39 -3.97 4.95
CA GLY A 26 -3.09 -3.53 5.45
C GLY A 26 -3.22 -2.66 6.69
N ALA A 27 -4.13 -1.69 6.68
CA ALA A 27 -4.41 -0.82 7.81
C ALA A 27 -4.91 -1.61 9.03
N LEU A 28 -5.83 -2.56 8.84
CA LEU A 28 -6.30 -3.44 9.91
C LEU A 28 -5.18 -4.34 10.44
N ALA A 29 -4.33 -4.88 9.56
CA ALA A 29 -3.18 -5.68 9.97
C ALA A 29 -2.16 -4.87 10.79
N LEU A 30 -2.00 -3.57 10.53
CA LEU A 30 -1.14 -2.68 11.32
C LEU A 30 -1.59 -2.56 12.79
N LEU A 31 -2.89 -2.72 13.07
CA LEU A 31 -3.47 -2.65 14.41
C LEU A 31 -3.19 -3.91 15.24
N ILE A 32 -2.95 -5.05 14.57
CA ILE A 32 -2.68 -6.33 15.23
C ILE A 32 -1.15 -6.46 15.41
N PRO A 33 -0.62 -6.44 16.65
CA PRO A 33 0.83 -6.40 16.88
C PRO A 33 1.61 -7.53 16.19
N ARG A 34 0.99 -8.70 16.04
CA ARG A 34 1.58 -9.86 15.36
C ARG A 34 1.63 -9.64 13.84
N LEU A 35 0.54 -9.19 13.22
CA LEU A 35 0.41 -9.00 11.76
C LEU A 35 1.00 -7.68 11.25
N SER A 36 1.33 -6.78 12.17
CA SER A 36 1.76 -5.43 11.87
C SER A 36 2.89 -5.28 10.85
N GLY A 37 3.88 -6.17 10.86
CA GLY A 37 4.95 -6.16 9.88
C GLY A 37 4.48 -6.58 8.47
N ALA A 38 3.63 -7.62 8.40
CA ALA A 38 3.03 -8.05 7.14
C ALA A 38 2.07 -6.99 6.56
N GLY A 39 1.27 -6.34 7.41
CA GLY A 39 0.40 -5.22 7.01
C GLY A 39 1.19 -4.05 6.44
N ALA A 40 2.32 -3.69 7.06
CA ALA A 40 3.20 -2.65 6.54
C ALA A 40 3.79 -3.02 5.16
N LEU A 41 4.23 -4.26 4.97
CA LEU A 41 4.75 -4.73 3.67
C LEU A 41 3.68 -4.73 2.57
N LEU A 42 2.44 -5.11 2.91
CA LEU A 42 1.32 -5.01 1.98
C LEU A 42 1.11 -3.57 1.52
N LEU A 43 1.08 -2.62 2.46
CA LEU A 43 0.92 -1.20 2.15
C LEU A 43 2.10 -0.64 1.33
N VAL A 44 3.33 -1.09 1.59
CA VAL A 44 4.50 -0.77 0.74
C VAL A 44 4.24 -1.17 -0.71
N GLY A 45 3.78 -2.40 -0.95
CA GLY A 45 3.48 -2.88 -2.30
C GLY A 45 2.40 -2.05 -2.99
N VAL A 46 1.32 -1.71 -2.27
CA VAL A 46 0.24 -0.86 -2.81
C VAL A 46 0.75 0.54 -3.15
N MET A 47 1.52 1.16 -2.25
CA MET A 47 2.04 2.52 -2.48
C MET A 47 3.06 2.56 -3.62
N ILE A 48 3.88 1.52 -3.82
CA ILE A 48 4.74 1.41 -5.01
C ILE A 48 3.88 1.44 -6.28
N GLY A 49 2.81 0.63 -6.34
CA GLY A 49 1.88 0.67 -7.47
C GLY A 49 1.25 2.04 -7.68
N ALA A 50 0.85 2.71 -6.59
CA ALA A 50 0.26 4.05 -6.64
C ALA A 50 1.25 5.10 -7.17
N VAL A 51 2.51 5.06 -6.73
CA VAL A 51 3.58 5.95 -7.23
C VAL A 51 3.83 5.73 -8.71
N LEU A 52 4.00 4.47 -9.14
CA LEU A 52 4.20 4.14 -10.56
C LEU A 52 3.03 4.61 -11.43
N THR A 53 1.80 4.41 -10.96
CA THR A 53 0.61 4.84 -11.70
C THR A 53 0.54 6.37 -11.85
N HIS A 54 0.91 7.14 -10.82
CA HIS A 54 1.00 8.60 -10.91
C HIS A 54 2.11 9.05 -11.88
N LEU A 55 3.28 8.40 -11.84
CA LEU A 55 4.41 8.79 -12.68
C LEU A 55 4.22 8.43 -14.16
N PHE A 56 3.58 7.30 -14.47
CA PHE A 56 3.56 6.74 -15.82
C PHE A 56 2.19 6.71 -16.50
N VAL A 57 1.08 6.81 -15.75
CA VAL A 57 -0.27 6.59 -16.31
C VAL A 57 -1.18 7.79 -16.14
N ILE A 58 -1.39 8.22 -14.89
CA ILE A 58 -2.35 9.29 -14.57
C ILE A 58 -1.72 10.68 -14.74
N GLY A 59 -0.41 10.80 -14.49
CA GLY A 59 0.23 12.08 -14.26
C GLY A 59 -0.15 12.71 -12.92
N GLY A 60 0.37 13.90 -12.64
CA GLY A 60 0.10 14.64 -11.41
C GLY A 60 1.15 14.41 -10.32
N ASN A 61 0.80 14.77 -9.07
CA ASN A 61 1.74 14.78 -7.96
C ASN A 61 1.68 13.47 -7.13
N PRO A 62 2.71 12.60 -7.16
CA PRO A 62 2.76 11.37 -6.36
C PRO A 62 3.11 11.61 -4.87
N GLY A 63 3.26 12.85 -4.43
CA GLY A 63 3.83 13.21 -3.12
C GLY A 63 3.17 12.51 -1.94
N MET A 64 1.84 12.40 -1.91
CA MET A 64 1.14 11.69 -0.83
C MET A 64 1.43 10.19 -0.84
N ALA A 65 1.47 9.55 -2.02
CA ALA A 65 1.82 8.14 -2.12
C ALA A 65 3.26 7.87 -1.68
N ILE A 66 4.18 8.80 -1.99
CA ILE A 66 5.58 8.73 -1.53
C ILE A 66 5.67 8.86 -0.01
N VAL A 67 4.97 9.82 0.60
CA VAL A 67 4.96 9.99 2.06
C VAL A 67 4.44 8.72 2.74
N LEU A 68 3.32 8.17 2.28
CA LEU A 68 2.74 6.94 2.83
C LEU A 68 3.63 5.72 2.59
N LEU A 69 4.33 5.66 1.45
CA LEU A 69 5.34 4.64 1.17
C LEU A 69 6.47 4.72 2.21
N LEU A 70 7.04 5.90 2.44
CA LEU A 70 8.13 6.09 3.40
C LEU A 70 7.71 5.70 4.82
N VAL A 71 6.53 6.14 5.26
CA VAL A 71 5.98 5.76 6.57
C VAL A 71 5.80 4.25 6.66
N SER A 72 5.24 3.62 5.63
CA SER A 72 5.04 2.17 5.61
C SER A 72 6.35 1.39 5.62
N VAL A 73 7.38 1.89 4.91
CA VAL A 73 8.74 1.32 4.93
C VAL A 73 9.37 1.45 6.32
N ILE A 74 9.24 2.61 6.98
CA ILE A 74 9.74 2.82 8.35
C ILE A 74 9.08 1.84 9.32
N ILE A 75 7.76 1.66 9.21
CA ILE A 75 7.01 0.71 10.06
C ILE A 75 7.45 -0.73 9.77
N ALA A 76 7.56 -1.11 8.50
CA ALA A 76 8.01 -2.45 8.10
C ALA A 76 9.42 -2.75 8.63
N TRP A 77 10.32 -1.77 8.55
CA TRP A 77 11.69 -1.86 9.06
C TRP A 77 11.73 -1.99 10.59
N GLY A 78 10.99 -1.13 11.31
CA GLY A 78 10.93 -1.16 12.77
C GLY A 78 10.24 -2.41 13.34
N ARG A 79 9.39 -3.07 12.55
CA ARG A 79 8.66 -4.29 12.93
C ARG A 79 9.23 -5.57 12.30
N ARG A 80 10.37 -5.49 11.62
CA ARG A 80 10.98 -6.61 10.88
C ARG A 80 11.18 -7.86 11.74
N ASP A 81 11.56 -7.71 13.01
CA ASP A 81 11.80 -8.83 13.91
C ASP A 81 10.50 -9.59 14.22
N ARG A 82 9.37 -8.88 14.25
CA ARG A 82 8.03 -9.49 14.40
C ARG A 82 7.61 -10.18 13.11
N THR A 83 7.91 -9.59 11.95
CA THR A 83 7.67 -10.22 10.64
C THR A 83 8.45 -11.53 10.50
N LEU A 84 9.72 -11.54 10.90
CA LEU A 84 10.57 -12.73 10.83
C LEU A 84 10.05 -13.85 11.75
N ARG A 85 9.59 -13.50 12.96
CA ARG A 85 8.95 -14.45 13.89
C ARG A 85 7.66 -15.05 13.34
N LEU A 86 6.89 -14.31 12.54
CA LEU A 86 5.72 -14.87 11.84
C LEU A 86 6.11 -15.88 10.77
N LEU A 87 7.28 -15.71 10.14
CA LEU A 87 7.81 -16.60 9.11
C LEU A 87 8.53 -17.84 9.69
N GLY A 88 8.51 -18.05 11.01
CA GLY A 88 9.06 -19.24 11.65
C GLY A 88 10.59 -19.23 11.82
N ARG A 89 11.21 -18.04 11.89
CA ARG A 89 12.63 -17.86 12.27
C ARG A 89 12.76 -17.02 13.52
#